data_AF-A0A453EJR0-F1
#
_entry.id   AF-A0A453EJR0-F1
#
_cell.length_a   1.000
_cell.length_b   1.000
_cell.length_c   1.000
_cell.angle_alpha   90.00
_cell.angle_beta   90.00
_cell.angle_gamma   90.00
#
_symmetry.space_group_name_H-M   'P 1'
#
loop_
_entity.id
_entity.type
_entity.pdbx_description
1 polymer ?
#
loop_
_entity_poly.entity_id
_entity_poly.type
_entity_poly.pdbx_seq_one_letter_code
_entity_poly.pdbx_strand_id
1 'polypeptide(L)'
;MIVESKLRVRRAIRDAGIPHTIICSYWAIGLLFSTLGNSGENGPLSTGVDIFGDEKSRAIFVDEKDMSMLTIRAVEDPRTLDKILHVRPPANMRSFGQLLHLLEKKTGRTFERHYVTEQELAKKIQEAPFPLNFQLAMVHSTLVHGGAGERAVDPAVDVEATQLYPNIQFATVEECLDGLLL
;
A
#
# COMPACT_ATOMS: atom_id res chain seq x y z
N MET A 1 8.78 15.65 -0.24
CA MET A 1 8.33 16.31 1.02
C MET A 1 8.12 15.34 2.20
N ILE A 2 7.33 14.24 2.10
CA ILE A 2 7.17 13.28 3.21
C ILE A 2 8.29 12.22 3.31
N VAL A 3 8.71 11.64 2.18
CA VAL A 3 9.76 10.60 2.14
C VAL A 3 11.07 11.13 2.69
N GLU A 4 11.47 12.32 2.22
CA GLU A 4 12.67 13.01 2.71
C GLU A 4 12.60 13.27 4.21
N SER A 5 11.45 13.75 4.72
CA SER A 5 11.26 13.97 6.16
C SER A 5 11.43 12.68 6.96
N LYS A 6 10.86 11.55 6.49
CA LYS A 6 11.07 10.23 7.11
C LYS A 6 12.54 9.82 7.05
N LEU A 7 13.24 10.02 5.93
CA LEU A 7 14.66 9.71 5.80
C LEU A 7 15.55 10.54 6.74
N ARG A 8 15.20 11.79 7.02
CA ARG A 8 15.92 12.61 8.02
C ARG A 8 15.76 12.04 9.42
N VAL A 9 14.56 11.64 9.80
CA VAL A 9 14.31 11.00 11.12
C VAL A 9 15.09 9.69 11.24
N ARG A 10 15.07 8.84 10.20
CA ARG A 10 15.84 7.58 10.18
C ARG A 10 17.34 7.82 10.39
N ARG A 11 17.90 8.83 9.72
CA ARG A 11 19.30 9.23 9.91
C ARG A 11 19.56 9.70 11.34
N ALA A 12 18.73 10.59 11.86
CA ALA A 12 18.89 11.13 13.21
C ALA A 12 18.85 10.03 14.29
N ILE A 13 17.94 9.05 14.17
CA ILE A 13 17.84 7.90 15.08
C ILE A 13 19.13 7.07 15.06
N ARG A 14 19.63 6.75 13.86
CA ARG A 14 20.85 5.96 13.69
C ARG A 14 22.09 6.70 14.19
N ASP A 15 22.23 7.98 13.85
CA ASP A 15 23.38 8.81 14.24
C ASP A 15 23.42 9.03 15.76
N ALA A 16 22.26 8.99 16.44
CA ALA A 16 22.14 9.02 17.90
C ALA A 16 22.38 7.65 18.57
N GLY A 17 22.60 6.58 17.81
CA GLY A 17 22.77 5.23 18.35
C GLY A 17 21.52 4.68 19.05
N ILE A 18 20.34 5.15 18.67
CA ILE A 18 19.07 4.70 19.27
C ILE A 18 18.65 3.38 18.61
N PRO A 19 18.48 2.29 19.39
CA PRO A 19 17.93 1.02 18.89
C PRO A 19 16.59 1.24 18.21
N HIS A 20 16.41 0.69 17.01
CA HIS A 20 15.18 0.94 16.25
C HIS A 20 14.74 -0.23 15.37
N THR A 21 13.46 -0.24 15.02
CA THR A 21 12.93 -1.00 13.90
C THR A 21 12.08 -0.06 13.05
N ILE A 22 12.32 -0.04 11.75
CA ILE A 22 11.51 0.73 10.80
C ILE A 22 10.59 -0.23 10.08
N ILE A 23 9.28 -0.08 10.27
CA ILE A 23 8.31 -0.94 9.60
C ILE A 23 7.92 -0.34 8.25
N CYS A 24 8.12 -1.10 7.19
CA CYS A 24 7.67 -0.78 5.84
C CYS A 24 6.46 -1.65 5.51
N SER A 25 5.26 -1.14 5.82
CA SER A 25 4.00 -1.87 5.70
C SER A 25 3.22 -1.62 4.40
N TYR A 26 3.74 -0.81 3.48
CA TYR A 26 3.11 -0.51 2.19
C TYR A 26 1.70 0.11 2.31
N TRP A 27 0.73 -0.33 1.50
CA TRP A 27 -0.62 0.24 1.47
C TRP A 27 -1.54 -0.43 2.48
N ALA A 28 -2.26 0.38 3.26
CA ALA A 28 -3.36 -0.09 4.09
C ALA A 28 -4.57 -0.43 3.21
N ILE A 29 -5.09 -1.64 3.33
CA ILE A 29 -6.20 -2.14 2.51
C ILE A 29 -7.47 -1.32 2.74
N GLY A 30 -7.81 -1.03 4.00
CA GLY A 30 -9.03 -0.27 4.34
C GLY A 30 -9.02 1.16 3.81
N LEU A 31 -7.87 1.82 3.76
CA LEU A 31 -7.75 3.18 3.21
C LEU A 31 -8.01 3.23 1.69
N LEU A 32 -7.52 2.23 0.96
CA LEU A 32 -7.79 2.12 -0.48
C LEU A 32 -9.29 1.91 -0.73
N PHE A 33 -9.90 0.96 -0.01
CA PHE A 33 -11.29 0.61 -0.23
C PHE A 33 -12.29 1.62 0.35
N SER A 34 -11.96 2.41 1.36
CA SER A 34 -12.80 3.56 1.76
C SER A 34 -12.83 4.64 0.68
N THR A 35 -11.74 4.78 -0.09
CA THR A 35 -11.68 5.70 -1.24
C THR A 35 -12.47 5.16 -2.44
N LEU A 36 -12.49 3.84 -2.63
CA LEU A 36 -13.28 3.16 -3.67
C LEU A 36 -14.75 2.90 -3.26
N GLY A 37 -15.01 2.73 -1.97
CA GLY A 37 -16.23 2.16 -1.38
C GLY A 37 -17.30 3.18 -0.99
N ASN A 38 -17.08 4.47 -1.28
CA ASN A 38 -18.17 5.43 -1.39
C ASN A 38 -18.97 5.15 -2.69
N SER A 39 -19.46 3.92 -2.86
CA SER A 39 -19.97 3.36 -4.12
C SER A 39 -21.50 3.20 -4.13
N GLY A 40 -22.24 3.91 -3.27
CA GLY A 40 -23.71 3.93 -3.33
C GLY A 40 -24.26 4.48 -4.65
N GLU A 41 -25.58 4.43 -4.87
CA GLU A 41 -26.23 4.97 -6.09
C GLU A 41 -25.86 6.44 -6.40
N ASN A 42 -25.45 7.20 -5.37
CA ASN A 42 -24.96 8.59 -5.47
C ASN A 42 -23.49 8.75 -5.04
N GLY A 43 -22.72 7.67 -5.05
CA GLY A 43 -21.33 7.65 -4.64
C GLY A 43 -20.34 8.08 -5.74
N PRO A 44 -19.14 8.60 -5.43
CA PRO A 44 -18.09 9.02 -6.37
C PRO A 44 -17.71 8.07 -7.52
N LEU A 45 -18.14 6.80 -7.50
CA LEU A 45 -17.93 5.84 -8.60
C LEU A 45 -19.14 5.64 -9.51
N SER A 46 -20.24 6.40 -9.34
CA SER A 46 -21.39 6.33 -10.25
C SER A 46 -21.05 6.74 -11.69
N THR A 47 -19.93 7.44 -11.88
CA THR A 47 -19.44 7.95 -13.17
C THR A 47 -18.27 7.16 -13.75
N GLY A 48 -17.87 6.02 -13.18
CA GLY A 48 -16.69 5.25 -13.59
C GLY A 48 -15.52 5.31 -12.61
N VAL A 49 -14.47 4.51 -12.86
CA VAL A 49 -13.29 4.36 -12.01
C VAL A 49 -12.04 4.72 -12.80
N ASP A 50 -11.28 5.70 -12.30
CA ASP A 50 -9.94 6.01 -12.80
C ASP A 50 -8.98 4.83 -12.50
N ILE A 51 -8.39 4.26 -13.54
CA ILE A 51 -7.35 3.23 -13.45
C ILE A 51 -5.99 3.90 -13.60
N PHE A 52 -5.14 3.73 -12.58
CA PHE A 52 -3.79 4.27 -12.55
C PHE A 52 -2.77 3.15 -12.79
N GLY A 53 -1.76 3.45 -13.62
CA GLY A 53 -0.72 2.49 -13.98
C GLY A 53 -1.20 1.42 -14.97
N ASP A 54 -0.33 0.45 -15.24
CA ASP A 54 -0.65 -0.70 -16.08
C ASP A 54 -0.88 -1.97 -15.22
N GLU A 55 -1.29 -3.06 -15.87
CA GLU A 55 -1.50 -4.35 -15.19
C GLU A 55 -0.21 -4.97 -14.63
N LYS A 56 0.97 -4.50 -15.05
CA LYS A 56 2.27 -4.98 -14.58
C LYS A 56 2.70 -4.26 -13.31
N SER A 57 2.24 -3.04 -13.12
CA SER A 57 2.58 -2.18 -11.99
C SER A 57 1.78 -2.60 -10.75
N ARG A 58 2.41 -3.40 -9.90
CA ARG A 58 1.79 -3.94 -8.68
C ARG A 58 2.24 -3.17 -7.44
N ALA A 59 1.29 -2.94 -6.55
CA ALA A 59 1.55 -2.48 -5.19
C ALA A 59 1.29 -3.63 -4.21
N ILE A 60 1.81 -3.48 -2.99
CA ILE A 60 1.59 -4.41 -1.89
C ILE A 60 0.55 -3.80 -0.96
N PHE A 61 -0.47 -4.58 -0.68
CA PHE A 61 -1.54 -4.20 0.24
C PHE A 61 -1.48 -5.08 1.50
N VAL A 62 -1.61 -4.46 2.66
CA VAL A 62 -1.51 -5.15 3.95
C VAL A 62 -2.70 -4.73 4.81
N ASP A 63 -3.30 -5.71 5.49
CA ASP A 63 -4.38 -5.47 6.42
C ASP A 63 -3.85 -4.74 7.67
N GLU A 64 -4.61 -3.78 8.16
CA GLU A 64 -4.21 -2.96 9.29
C GLU A 64 -4.00 -3.77 10.58
N LYS A 65 -4.72 -4.90 10.76
CA LYS A 65 -4.49 -5.81 11.91
C LYS A 65 -3.18 -6.55 11.75
N ASP A 66 -2.81 -6.97 10.55
CA ASP A 66 -1.50 -7.56 10.28
C ASP A 66 -0.36 -6.58 10.52
N MET A 67 -0.51 -5.32 10.06
CA MET A 67 0.45 -4.25 10.36
C MET A 67 0.65 -4.08 11.86
N SER A 68 -0.45 -4.06 12.62
CA SER A 68 -0.44 -3.88 14.08
C SER A 68 0.22 -5.05 14.79
N MET A 69 -0.15 -6.28 14.43
CA MET A 69 0.43 -7.50 14.97
C MET A 69 1.94 -7.56 14.73
N LEU A 70 2.39 -7.28 13.50
CA LEU A 70 3.82 -7.29 13.18
C LEU A 70 4.60 -6.22 13.92
N THR A 71 3.99 -5.05 14.12
CA THR A 71 4.58 -3.98 14.92
C THR A 71 4.86 -4.46 16.33
N ILE A 72 3.89 -5.12 16.97
CA ILE A 72 4.06 -5.67 18.33
C ILE A 72 5.13 -6.77 18.35
N ARG A 73 5.11 -7.69 17.37
CA ARG A 73 6.09 -8.78 17.30
C ARG A 73 7.52 -8.28 17.12
N ALA A 74 7.72 -7.23 16.35
CA ALA A 74 9.04 -6.69 16.05
C ALA A 74 9.69 -5.95 17.23
N VAL A 75 8.95 -5.59 18.29
CA VAL A 75 9.51 -4.87 19.44
C VAL A 75 10.58 -5.69 20.17
N GLU A 76 10.29 -6.98 20.38
CA GLU A 76 11.13 -7.89 21.18
C GLU A 76 11.89 -8.91 20.31
N ASP A 77 11.81 -8.80 18.98
CA ASP A 77 12.52 -9.70 18.08
C ASP A 77 13.94 -9.16 17.81
N PRO A 78 15.00 -9.81 18.31
CA PRO A 78 16.37 -9.33 18.08
C PRO A 78 16.76 -9.34 16.59
N ARG A 79 16.03 -10.08 15.74
CA ARG A 79 16.28 -10.12 14.29
C ARG A 79 15.83 -8.84 13.58
N THR A 80 15.03 -7.99 14.23
CA THR A 80 14.55 -6.72 13.68
C THR A 80 15.26 -5.49 14.27
N LEU A 81 16.20 -5.70 15.20
CA LEU A 81 17.02 -4.64 15.80
C LEU A 81 17.89 -3.96 14.74
N ASP A 82 17.75 -2.63 14.64
CA ASP A 82 18.40 -1.75 13.68
C ASP A 82 18.16 -2.15 12.21
N LYS A 83 16.96 -2.71 11.95
CA LYS A 83 16.52 -3.14 10.62
C LYS A 83 15.29 -2.38 10.12
N ILE A 84 15.10 -2.43 8.81
CA ILE A 84 13.85 -2.16 8.14
C ILE A 84 13.10 -3.49 7.97
N LEU A 85 11.94 -3.63 8.61
CA LEU A 85 11.06 -4.79 8.47
C LEU A 85 10.07 -4.54 7.33
N HIS A 86 10.26 -5.25 6.22
CA HIS A 86 9.38 -5.21 5.06
C HIS A 86 8.22 -6.20 5.20
N VAL A 87 7.00 -5.73 4.97
CA VAL A 87 5.79 -6.56 5.04
C VAL A 87 5.28 -6.81 3.63
N ARG A 88 5.73 -7.91 3.03
CA ARG A 88 5.46 -8.22 1.62
C ARG A 88 4.77 -9.57 1.42
N PRO A 89 3.51 -9.73 1.86
CA PRO A 89 2.74 -10.94 1.57
C PRO A 89 2.53 -11.09 0.05
N PRO A 90 3.08 -12.14 -0.60
CA PRO A 90 3.02 -12.27 -2.05
C PRO A 90 1.60 -12.32 -2.62
N ALA A 91 0.65 -12.87 -1.85
CA ALA A 91 -0.76 -12.94 -2.22
C ALA A 91 -1.44 -11.56 -2.40
N ASN A 92 -0.85 -10.52 -1.80
CA ASN A 92 -1.40 -9.16 -1.82
C ASN A 92 -0.62 -8.21 -2.74
N MET A 93 0.26 -8.73 -3.60
CA MET A 93 0.86 -7.96 -4.68
C MET A 93 -0.13 -7.84 -5.84
N ARG A 94 -0.78 -6.69 -5.99
CA ARG A 94 -1.87 -6.49 -6.97
C ARG A 94 -1.71 -5.19 -7.75
N SER A 95 -2.12 -5.22 -9.03
CA SER A 95 -2.35 -4.00 -9.82
C SER A 95 -3.67 -3.36 -9.40
N PHE A 96 -3.88 -2.08 -9.76
CA PHE A 96 -5.16 -1.42 -9.53
C PHE A 96 -6.30 -2.09 -10.31
N GLY A 97 -6.05 -2.55 -11.54
CA GLY A 97 -7.01 -3.29 -12.35
C GLY A 97 -7.43 -4.62 -11.72
N GLN A 98 -6.49 -5.36 -11.11
CA GLN A 98 -6.78 -6.57 -10.36
C GLN A 98 -7.66 -6.31 -9.13
N LEU A 99 -7.42 -5.22 -8.40
CA LEU A 99 -8.26 -4.83 -7.27
C LEU A 99 -9.69 -4.51 -7.70
N LEU A 100 -9.85 -3.75 -8.79
CA LEU A 100 -11.16 -3.46 -9.34
C LEU A 100 -11.88 -4.74 -9.78
N HIS A 101 -11.18 -5.66 -10.45
CA HIS A 101 -11.77 -6.93 -10.86
C HIS A 101 -12.27 -7.76 -9.66
N LEU A 102 -11.52 -7.79 -8.56
CA LEU A 102 -11.98 -8.44 -7.33
C LEU A 102 -13.23 -7.77 -6.77
N LEU A 103 -13.28 -6.44 -6.77
CA LEU A 103 -14.45 -5.69 -6.32
C LEU A 103 -15.68 -5.95 -7.21
N GLU A 104 -15.53 -5.96 -8.53
CA GLU A 104 -16.59 -6.32 -9.49
C GLU A 104 -17.14 -7.72 -9.23
N LYS A 105 -16.24 -8.70 -9.06
CA LYS A 105 -16.62 -10.10 -8.77
C LYS A 105 -17.40 -10.23 -7.46
N LYS A 106 -17.00 -9.50 -6.41
CA LYS A 106 -17.64 -9.55 -5.09
C LYS A 106 -18.98 -8.82 -5.07
N THR A 107 -19.09 -7.70 -5.77
CA THR A 107 -20.31 -6.86 -5.78
C THR A 107 -21.31 -7.25 -6.88
N GLY A 108 -20.89 -8.02 -7.88
CA GLY A 108 -21.68 -8.32 -9.08
C GLY A 108 -21.89 -7.12 -10.00
N ARG A 109 -21.18 -6.01 -9.76
CA ARG A 109 -21.26 -4.78 -10.55
C ARG A 109 -20.14 -4.75 -11.58
N THR A 110 -20.40 -4.06 -12.68
CA THR A 110 -19.38 -3.70 -13.67
C THR A 110 -19.13 -2.20 -13.58
N PHE A 111 -17.88 -1.79 -13.51
CA PHE A 111 -17.51 -0.37 -13.51
C PHE A 111 -16.99 0.05 -14.88
N GLU A 112 -17.37 1.24 -15.32
CA GLU A 112 -16.72 1.89 -16.45
C GLU A 112 -15.27 2.24 -16.06
N ARG A 113 -14.31 1.90 -16.93
CA ARG A 113 -12.88 2.06 -16.65
C ARG A 113 -12.35 3.28 -17.41
N HIS A 114 -11.71 4.20 -16.70
CA HIS A 114 -11.03 5.36 -17.28
C HIS A 114 -9.53 5.25 -17.06
N TYR A 115 -8.78 4.87 -18.09
CA TYR A 115 -7.33 4.75 -17.97
C TYR A 115 -6.71 6.14 -17.95
N VAL A 116 -6.00 6.47 -16.86
CA VAL A 116 -5.35 7.76 -16.67
C VAL A 116 -3.88 7.64 -17.03
N THR A 117 -3.43 8.44 -17.99
CA THR A 117 -2.01 8.52 -18.35
C THR A 117 -1.18 9.15 -17.24
N GLU A 118 0.12 8.89 -17.21
CA GLU A 118 1.02 9.52 -16.23
C GLU A 118 1.00 11.05 -16.31
N GLN A 119 0.90 11.61 -17.53
CA GLN A 119 0.81 13.05 -17.74
C GLN A 119 -0.49 13.64 -17.18
N GLU A 120 -1.63 12.97 -17.39
CA GLU A 120 -2.91 13.39 -16.82
C GLU A 120 -2.91 13.31 -15.29
N LEU A 121 -2.33 12.25 -14.72
CA LEU A 121 -2.18 12.11 -13.28
C LEU A 121 -1.28 13.21 -12.70
N ALA A 122 -0.16 13.53 -13.35
CA ALA A 122 0.72 14.62 -12.94
C ALA A 122 -0.02 15.97 -12.91
N LYS A 123 -0.85 16.24 -13.93
CA LYS A 123 -1.70 17.44 -13.96
C LYS A 123 -2.72 17.43 -12.82
N LYS A 124 -3.44 16.31 -12.61
CA LYS A 124 -4.39 16.14 -11.50
C LYS A 124 -3.71 16.39 -10.13
N ILE A 125 -2.48 15.94 -9.93
CA ILE A 125 -1.70 16.19 -8.71
C ILE A 125 -1.41 17.68 -8.51
N GLN A 126 -1.05 18.40 -9.58
CA GLN A 126 -0.74 19.84 -9.49
C GLN A 126 -1.98 20.69 -9.22
N GLU A 127 -3.13 20.30 -9.76
CA GLU A 127 -4.38 21.07 -9.68
C GLU A 127 -5.23 20.73 -8.44
N ALA A 128 -5.09 19.53 -7.87
CA ALA A 128 -5.89 19.10 -6.74
C ALA A 128 -5.52 19.83 -5.43
N PRO A 129 -6.50 20.11 -4.56
CA PRO A 129 -6.23 20.64 -3.23
C PRO A 129 -5.64 19.57 -2.31
N PHE A 130 -5.02 20.00 -1.22
CA PHE A 130 -4.68 19.10 -0.12
C PHE A 130 -5.96 18.62 0.60
N PRO A 131 -6.09 17.32 0.95
CA PRO A 131 -5.09 16.25 0.87
C PRO A 131 -5.10 15.40 -0.41
N LEU A 132 -5.98 15.69 -1.37
CA LEU A 132 -6.16 14.86 -2.57
C LEU A 132 -4.91 14.82 -3.45
N ASN A 133 -4.22 15.95 -3.65
CA ASN A 133 -2.95 15.97 -4.40
C ASN A 133 -1.90 15.02 -3.81
N PHE A 134 -1.82 14.94 -2.48
CA PHE A 134 -0.92 14.05 -1.77
C PHE A 134 -1.30 12.58 -1.98
N GLN A 135 -2.59 12.24 -1.90
CA GLN A 135 -3.08 10.89 -2.17
C GLN A 135 -2.76 10.46 -3.63
N LEU A 136 -3.01 11.34 -4.60
CA LEU A 136 -2.69 11.09 -6.01
C LEU A 136 -1.18 10.95 -6.24
N ALA A 137 -0.35 11.73 -5.54
CA ALA A 137 1.11 11.59 -5.61
C ALA A 137 1.60 10.26 -5.01
N MET A 138 0.94 9.75 -3.96
CA MET A 138 1.22 8.42 -3.41
C MET A 138 0.84 7.32 -4.39
N VAL A 139 -0.32 7.44 -5.05
CA VAL A 139 -0.74 6.53 -6.14
C VAL A 139 0.30 6.54 -7.26
N HIS A 140 0.69 7.72 -7.76
CA HIS A 140 1.73 7.85 -8.79
C HIS A 140 3.03 7.14 -8.39
N SER A 141 3.55 7.44 -7.19
CA SER A 141 4.83 6.89 -6.71
C SER A 141 4.82 5.37 -6.51
N THR A 142 3.66 4.72 -6.36
CA THR A 142 3.59 3.30 -5.97
C THR A 142 2.98 2.42 -7.06
N LEU A 143 2.03 2.94 -7.83
CA LEU A 143 1.27 2.20 -8.86
C LEU A 143 1.63 2.60 -10.29
N VAL A 144 2.25 3.77 -10.51
CA VAL A 144 2.67 4.20 -11.86
C VAL A 144 4.17 4.03 -12.04
N HIS A 145 4.95 4.53 -11.07
CA HIS A 145 6.41 4.44 -11.11
C HIS A 145 6.93 3.13 -10.50
N GLY A 146 6.21 2.01 -10.74
CA GLY A 146 6.33 0.73 -10.04
C GLY A 146 7.75 0.36 -9.61
N GLY A 147 7.90 -0.09 -8.36
CA GLY A 147 9.21 -0.50 -7.83
C GLY A 147 9.37 -0.47 -6.31
N ALA A 148 8.43 0.12 -5.57
CA ALA A 148 8.51 0.17 -4.10
C ALA A 148 8.44 -1.24 -3.47
N GLY A 149 7.62 -2.14 -4.02
CA GLY A 149 7.43 -3.50 -3.51
C GLY A 149 8.43 -4.53 -4.02
N GLU A 150 9.05 -4.29 -5.18
CA GLU A 150 9.87 -5.29 -5.90
C GLU A 150 11.38 -5.03 -5.80
N ARG A 151 11.80 -3.99 -5.08
CA ARG A 151 13.22 -3.71 -4.86
C ARG A 151 13.88 -4.84 -4.05
N ALA A 152 15.13 -5.14 -4.43
CA ALA A 152 15.98 -6.06 -3.69
C ALA A 152 16.23 -5.55 -2.26
N VAL A 153 16.18 -6.49 -1.33
CA VAL A 153 16.43 -6.32 0.11
C VAL A 153 17.93 -6.32 0.30
N ASP A 154 18.46 -5.34 1.02
CA ASP A 154 19.83 -5.44 1.52
C ASP A 154 19.80 -6.19 2.86
N PRO A 155 20.25 -7.45 2.93
CA PRO A 155 20.17 -8.24 4.17
C PRO A 155 20.97 -7.61 5.33
N ALA A 156 21.89 -6.68 5.04
CA ALA A 156 22.60 -5.92 6.07
C ALA A 156 21.70 -4.94 6.81
N VAL A 157 20.62 -4.44 6.21
CA VAL A 157 19.74 -3.41 6.80
C VAL A 157 18.24 -3.74 6.74
N ASP A 158 17.85 -4.73 5.96
CA ASP A 158 16.45 -5.08 5.68
C ASP A 158 16.17 -6.54 6.06
N VAL A 159 14.94 -6.81 6.51
CA VAL A 159 14.42 -8.16 6.78
C VAL A 159 12.97 -8.29 6.31
N GLU A 160 12.55 -9.50 5.95
CA GLU A 160 11.21 -9.79 5.44
C GLU A 160 10.32 -10.43 6.50
N ALA A 161 9.17 -9.82 6.78
CA ALA A 161 8.20 -10.34 7.74
C ALA A 161 7.69 -11.75 7.39
N THR A 162 7.46 -12.02 6.10
CA THR A 162 7.00 -13.33 5.61
C THR A 162 8.04 -14.44 5.79
N GLN A 163 9.32 -14.09 5.91
CA GLN A 163 10.41 -15.03 6.18
C GLN A 163 10.67 -15.17 7.68
N LEU A 164 10.63 -14.06 8.43
CA LEU A 164 10.83 -14.08 9.89
C LEU A 164 9.68 -14.76 10.64
N TYR A 165 8.47 -14.69 10.08
CA TYR A 165 7.24 -15.19 10.68
C TYR A 165 6.46 -16.10 9.71
N PRO A 166 7.01 -17.25 9.31
CA PRO A 166 6.40 -18.12 8.29
C PRO A 166 5.07 -18.74 8.74
N ASN A 167 4.81 -18.76 10.05
CA ASN A 167 3.58 -19.32 10.62
C ASN A 167 2.42 -18.31 10.64
N ILE A 168 2.66 -17.05 10.27
CA ILE A 168 1.61 -16.04 10.19
C ILE A 168 0.87 -16.19 8.86
N GLN A 169 -0.44 -16.36 8.95
CA GLN A 169 -1.34 -16.24 7.80
C GLN A 169 -1.76 -14.77 7.67
N PHE A 170 -1.19 -14.09 6.68
CA PHE A 170 -1.58 -12.72 6.35
C PHE A 170 -2.95 -12.70 5.71
N ALA A 171 -3.79 -11.76 6.13
CA ALA A 171 -5.08 -11.51 5.51
C ALA A 171 -4.87 -11.12 4.05
N THR A 172 -5.62 -11.78 3.18
CA THR A 172 -5.60 -11.52 1.75
C THR A 172 -6.47 -10.31 1.43
N VAL A 173 -6.17 -9.64 0.31
CA VAL A 173 -7.03 -8.56 -0.22
C VAL A 173 -8.48 -9.04 -0.39
N GLU A 174 -8.68 -10.30 -0.79
CA GLU A 174 -10.01 -10.90 -0.99
C GLU A 174 -10.78 -11.06 0.32
N GLU A 175 -10.12 -11.53 1.39
CA GLU A 175 -10.71 -11.66 2.73
C GLU A 175 -11.04 -10.28 3.34
N CYS A 176 -10.16 -9.29 3.15
CA CYS A 176 -10.42 -7.93 3.60
C CYS A 176 -11.63 -7.30 2.87
N LEU A 177 -11.79 -7.58 1.56
CA LEU A 177 -12.95 -7.15 0.79
C LEU A 177 -14.27 -7.75 1.32
N ASP A 178 -14.25 -9.02 1.71
CA ASP A 178 -15.43 -9.68 2.29
C ASP A 178 -15.89 -9.01 3.59
N GLY A 179 -14.96 -8.53 4.41
CA GLY A 179 -15.27 -7.81 5.65
C GLY A 179 -15.81 -6.39 5.46
N LEU A 180 -15.60 -5.77 4.30
CA LEU A 180 -16.01 -4.39 4.01
C LEU A 180 -17.36 -4.28 3.28
N LEU A 181 -17.84 -5.37 2.67
CA LEU A 181 -19.07 -5.43 1.88
C LEU A 181 -20.27 -6.02 2.65
N LEU A 182 -20.12 -6.25 3.96
CA LEU A 182 -21.17 -6.64 4.91
C LEU A 182 -21.78 -5.39 5.59
#